data_AF-A0A2R6IGF2-F1
#
_entry.id   AF-A0A2R6IGF2-F1
#
_cell.length_a   1.000
_cell.length_b   1.000
_cell.length_c   1.000
_cell.angle_alpha   90.00
_cell.angle_beta   90.00
_cell.angle_gamma   90.00
#
_symmetry.space_group_name_H-M   'P 1'
#
loop_
_entity.id
_entity.type
_entity.pdbx_description
1 polymer ?
#
loop_
_entity_poly.entity_id
_entity_poly.type
_entity_poly.pdbx_seq_one_letter_code
_entity_poly.pdbx_strand_id
1 'polypeptide(L)' 'MRELLREVFEPNRWNVAAGGLVVVLLFVAYVLVPRPLVQYSAWLVIFTVWMAWFIYVGVDYMYGTEA' A
#
# COMPACT_ATOMS: atom_id res chain seq x y z
N MET A 1 2.53 -8.61 -19.87
CA MET A 1 1.96 -9.14 -18.61
C MET A 1 3.03 -9.63 -17.63
N ARG A 2 3.93 -10.57 -17.99
CA ARG A 2 5.00 -11.02 -17.08
C ARG A 2 6.05 -9.96 -16.75
N GLU A 3 6.37 -9.07 -17.70
CA GLU A 3 7.33 -7.97 -17.48
C GLU A 3 6.73 -6.88 -16.58
N LEU A 4 5.50 -6.42 -16.85
CA LEU A 4 4.75 -5.53 -15.94
C LEU A 4 4.68 -6.08 -14.51
N LEU A 5 4.35 -7.37 -14.33
CA LEU A 5 4.34 -7.97 -13.00
C LEU A 5 5.74 -7.97 -12.36
N ARG A 6 6.80 -8.19 -13.14
CA ARG A 6 8.16 -8.21 -12.61
C ARG A 6 8.64 -6.82 -12.19
N GLU A 7 8.24 -5.78 -12.92
CA GLU A 7 8.57 -4.37 -12.65
C GLU A 7 7.73 -3.79 -11.50
N VAL A 8 6.44 -4.16 -11.43
CA VAL A 8 5.52 -3.79 -10.34
C VAL A 8 5.88 -4.49 -9.02
N PHE A 9 6.30 -5.76 -9.08
CA PHE A 9 6.76 -6.53 -7.92
C PHE A 9 8.27 -6.44 -7.70
N GLU A 10 9.00 -5.66 -8.50
CA GLU A 10 10.39 -5.38 -8.19
C GLU A 10 10.44 -4.67 -6.82
N PRO A 11 11.32 -5.07 -5.90
CA PRO A 11 11.38 -4.50 -4.56
C PRO A 11 11.79 -3.01 -4.60
N ASN A 12 10.85 -2.13 -4.90
CA ASN A 12 11.03 -0.70 -4.81
C ASN A 12 11.04 -0.30 -3.32
N ARG A 13 11.88 0.66 -2.95
CA ARG A 13 11.99 1.20 -1.58
C ARG A 13 10.63 1.64 -1.04
N TRP A 14 9.74 2.09 -1.93
CA TRP A 14 8.36 2.46 -1.62
C TRP A 14 7.45 1.27 -1.30
N ASN A 15 7.59 0.13 -2.00
CA ASN A 15 6.85 -1.09 -1.70
C ASN A 15 7.24 -1.64 -0.32
N VAL A 16 8.55 -1.60 0.01
CA VAL A 16 9.07 -2.00 1.33
C VAL A 16 8.59 -1.03 2.42
N ALA A 17 8.62 0.28 2.16
CA ALA A 17 8.12 1.29 3.10
C ALA A 17 6.61 1.13 3.36
N ALA A 18 5.81 0.86 2.32
CA ALA A 18 4.39 0.59 2.45
C ALA A 18 4.12 -0.69 3.27
N GLY A 19 4.86 -1.77 3.00
CA GLY A 19 4.78 -2.99 3.81
C GLY A 19 5.15 -2.75 5.28
N GLY A 20 6.23 -2.00 5.53
CA GLY A 20 6.64 -1.61 6.88
C GLY A 20 5.59 -0.76 7.59
N LEU A 21 4.99 0.20 6.89
CA LEU A 21 3.91 1.03 7.41
C LEU A 21 2.69 0.21 7.83
N VAL A 22 2.29 -0.77 7.02
CA VAL A 22 1.18 -1.69 7.34
C VAL A 22 1.47 -2.45 8.64
N VAL A 23 2.67 -3.03 8.76
CA VAL A 23 3.08 -3.78 9.97
C VAL A 23 3.04 -2.88 11.20
N VAL A 24 3.59 -1.66 11.11
CA VAL A 24 3.58 -0.69 12.22
C VAL A 24 2.16 -0.31 12.62
N LEU A 25 1.29 -0.01 11.65
CA LEU A 25 -0.11 0.36 11.92
C LEU A 25 -0.88 -0.78 12.58
N LEU A 26 -0.70 -2.02 12.11
CA LEU A 26 -1.32 -3.20 12.71
C LEU A 26 -0.78 -3.46 14.11
N PHE A 27 0.53 -3.31 14.33
CA PHE A 27 1.12 -3.45 15.65
C PHE A 27 0.55 -2.40 16.63
N VAL A 28 0.43 -1.15 16.21
CA VAL A 28 -0.21 -0.09 17.03
C VAL A 28 -1.68 -0.44 17.32
N ALA A 29 -2.43 -0.87 16.31
CA ALA A 29 -3.87 -1.09 16.41
C ALA A 29 -4.29 -2.35 17.16
N TYR A 30 -3.45 -3.39 17.18
CA TYR A 30 -3.76 -4.67 17.82
C TYR A 30 -2.93 -4.94 19.08
N VAL A 31 -1.73 -4.37 19.21
CA VAL A 31 -0.85 -4.62 20.36
C VAL A 31 -0.81 -3.43 21.32
N LEU A 32 -0.54 -2.22 20.83
CA LEU A 32 -0.37 -1.06 21.71
C LEU A 32 -1.70 -0.45 22.17
N VAL A 33 -2.68 -0.33 21.26
CA VAL A 33 -3.98 0.31 21.54
C VAL A 33 -5.10 -0.50 20.87
N PRO A 34 -5.51 -1.65 21.46
CA PRO A 34 -6.52 -2.56 20.91
C PRO A 34 -7.95 -2.01 21.08
N ARG A 35 -8.22 -0.84 20.51
CA ARG A 35 -9.54 -0.20 20.51
C ARG A 35 -10.17 -0.33 19.12
N PRO A 36 -11.48 -0.65 19.01
CA PRO A 36 -12.13 -0.80 17.71
C PRO A 36 -11.94 0.42 16.79
N LEU A 37 -12.06 1.63 17.33
CA LEU A 37 -11.84 2.86 16.57
C LEU A 37 -10.43 2.93 15.95
N VAL A 38 -9.39 2.56 16.70
CA VAL A 38 -8.00 2.57 16.21
C VAL A 38 -7.78 1.53 15.13
N GLN A 39 -8.40 0.35 15.27
CA GLN A 39 -8.35 -0.70 14.24
C GLN A 39 -9.02 -0.26 12.94
N TYR A 40 -10.22 0.32 13.03
CA TYR A 40 -10.91 0.86 11.86
C TYR A 40 -10.09 1.97 11.19
N SER A 41 -9.54 2.91 11.97
CA SER A 41 -8.68 3.96 11.42
C SER A 41 -7.42 3.41 10.76
N ALA A 42 -6.75 2.43 11.36
CA ALA A 42 -5.57 1.78 10.78
C ALA A 42 -5.90 1.10 9.44
N TRP A 43 -7.02 0.38 9.38
CA TRP A 43 -7.48 -0.24 8.14
C TRP A 43 -7.84 0.77 7.05
N LEU A 44 -8.45 1.91 7.40
CA LEU A 44 -8.72 2.99 6.45
C LEU A 44 -7.42 3.56 5.87
N VAL A 45 -6.39 3.79 6.71
CA VAL A 45 -5.08 4.27 6.25
C VAL A 45 -4.42 3.26 5.31
N ILE A 46 -4.40 1.98 5.70
CA ILE A 46 -3.87 0.89 4.87
C ILE A 46 -4.60 0.85 3.51
N PHE A 47 -5.92 0.95 3.53
CA PHE A 47 -6.75 0.99 2.33
C PHE A 47 -6.41 2.19 1.43
N THR A 48 -6.24 3.38 2.00
CA THR A 48 -5.87 4.58 1.22
C THR A 48 -4.51 4.42 0.54
N VAL A 49 -3.50 3.90 1.25
CA VAL A 49 -2.17 3.62 0.67
C VAL A 49 -2.30 2.63 -0.49
N TRP A 50 -3.10 1.58 -0.30
CA TRP A 50 -3.33 0.57 -1.32
C TRP A 50 -4.06 1.13 -2.55
N MET A 51 -5.06 1.99 -2.34
CA MET A 51 -5.77 2.67 -3.43
C MET A 51 -4.85 3.60 -4.21
N ALA A 52 -3.98 4.35 -3.55
CA ALA A 52 -3.01 5.22 -4.22
C ALA A 52 -2.07 4.42 -5.13
N TRP A 53 -1.57 3.28 -4.66
CA TRP A 53 -0.77 2.37 -5.46
C TRP A 53 -1.55 1.77 -6.63
N PHE A 54 -2.78 1.29 -6.37
CA PHE A 54 -3.64 0.71 -7.40
C PHE A 54 -3.96 1.71 -8.51
N ILE A 55 -4.23 2.97 -8.15
CA ILE A 55 -4.46 4.05 -9.09
C ILE A 55 -3.20 4.33 -9.89
N TYR A 56 -2.03 4.42 -9.26
CA TYR A 56 -0.77 4.65 -9.98
C TYR A 56 -0.52 3.56 -11.03
N VAL A 57 -0.61 2.29 -10.63
CA VAL A 57 -0.43 1.15 -11.55
C VAL A 57 -1.51 1.12 -12.63
N GLY A 58 -2.76 1.39 -12.27
CA GLY A 58 -3.88 1.40 -13.20
C GLY A 58 -3.78 2.54 -14.23
N VAL A 59 -3.34 3.72 -13.80
CA VAL A 59 -3.12 4.89 -14.67
C VAL A 59 -1.94 4.64 -15.59
N ASP A 60 -0.82 4.16 -15.05
CA ASP A 60 0.35 3.80 -15.85
C ASP A 60 0.01 2.75 -16.91
N TYR A 61 -0.76 1.72 -16.54
CA TYR A 61 -1.20 0.69 -17.47
C TYR A 61 -2.14 1.20 -18.58
N MET A 62 -3.06 2.11 -18.25
CA MET A 62 -4.09 2.58 -19.20
C MET A 62 -3.60 3.71 -20.10
N TYR A 63 -2.75 4.59 -19.58
CA TYR A 63 -2.38 5.84 -20.25
C TYR A 63 -0.90 5.92 -20.61
N GLY A 64 -0.05 5.05 -20.06
CA GLY A 64 1.40 5.15 -20.14
C GLY A 64 1.92 6.33 -19.30
N THR A 65 3.03 6.15 -18.60
CA THR A 65 3.67 7.22 -17.81
C THR A 65 4.52 8.20 -18.64
N GLU A 66 4.32 8.27 -19.94
CA GLU A 66 4.96 9.26 -20.82
C GLU A 66 4.16 10.57 -20.83
N ALA A 67 4.40 11.41 -19.83
CA ALA A 67 4.14 12.84 -19.88
C ALA A 67 5.47 13.61 -19.84
#